data_AF-A0A0D2FDL7-F1
#
_entry.id   AF-A0A0D2FDL7-F1
#
_cell.length_a   1.000
_cell.length_b   1.000
_cell.length_c   1.000
_cell.angle_alpha   90.00
_cell.angle_beta   90.00
_cell.angle_gamma   90.00
#
_symmetry.space_group_name_H-M   'P 1'
#
loop_
_entity.id
_entity.type
_entity.pdbx_description
1 polymer ?
#
loop_
_entity_poly.entity_id
_entity_poly.type
_entity_poly.pdbx_seq_one_letter_code
_entity_poly.pdbx_strand_id
1 'polypeptide(L)'
;MKLYCIVFATFSIIACCLAADQDVLTILKQQNGISTFVALLEQFDDLVDILNQGTFSVLVPNDQALAAFGDENPDLSNDTEAVRALLEYHIANGTHPSATFGLQPLFVPTLLTNPDYTNVTGGQVVEFASQDNRSAVVSGLKAVSHLVEADIFYLGGLIHIIDSVLTIPISFPATITKAGLTDLVVLLNKGGFVTPSSPAVTIVNSLSDLTIFGPNSSQFSTSFTGWDGLSSTDLLSIFQYSISQGPVLYSSNFRNDTEIPTLDGISATMSEQDGQFYVDASLITTRDYLTSNGVLQILDSPLNPNTTGQQPLATPESNKGGSGGLSTAAAAGVGIAVGAIILGGALVVALYIRTKRRRRFAQTAGGQSGEPPPRYELDTKGFRESTAEARGAPRSQVYEIHHPPKPPSPLEIDGQERSRISVTIQGTPPRHLGFQARF
;
A
#
# COMPACT_ATOMS: atom_id res chain seq x y z
N MET A 1 -14.30 54.57 27.31
CA MET A 1 -13.38 53.54 26.76
C MET A 1 -14.10 52.25 26.37
N LYS A 2 -15.19 52.29 25.60
CA LYS A 2 -15.88 51.06 25.09
C LYS A 2 -16.52 51.29 23.71
N LEU A 3 -15.81 51.94 22.78
CA LEU A 3 -16.32 52.15 21.41
C LEU A 3 -15.28 51.96 20.29
N TYR A 4 -14.04 51.55 20.61
CA TYR A 4 -12.97 51.38 19.61
C TYR A 4 -12.67 49.92 19.22
N CYS A 5 -13.25 48.91 19.89
CA CYS A 5 -12.99 47.49 19.57
C CYS A 5 -13.92 46.89 18.51
N ILE A 6 -14.99 47.56 18.10
CA ILE A 6 -15.96 46.99 17.13
C ILE A 6 -15.63 47.41 15.68
N VAL A 7 -14.79 48.43 15.47
CA VAL A 7 -14.42 48.90 14.12
C VAL A 7 -13.23 48.13 13.53
N PHE A 8 -12.38 47.49 14.34
CA PHE A 8 -11.29 46.63 13.84
C PHE A 8 -11.74 45.22 13.46
N ALA A 9 -12.81 44.69 14.08
CA ALA A 9 -13.33 43.36 13.75
C ALA A 9 -14.15 43.34 12.46
N THR A 10 -14.74 44.48 12.04
CA THR A 10 -15.50 44.58 10.79
C THR A 10 -14.62 44.90 9.58
N PHE A 11 -13.45 45.52 9.76
CA PHE A 11 -12.51 45.77 8.67
C PHE A 11 -11.72 44.52 8.25
N SER A 12 -11.43 43.58 9.16
CA SER A 12 -10.81 42.30 8.80
C SER A 12 -11.77 41.33 8.10
N ILE A 13 -13.09 41.44 8.33
CA ILE A 13 -14.07 40.60 7.64
C ILE A 13 -14.36 41.11 6.22
N ILE A 14 -14.32 42.43 5.99
CA ILE A 14 -14.53 43.02 4.65
C ILE A 14 -13.30 42.84 3.75
N ALA A 15 -12.08 42.85 4.29
CA ALA A 15 -10.87 42.53 3.52
C ALA A 15 -10.80 41.04 3.12
N CYS A 16 -11.37 40.15 3.93
CA CYS A 16 -11.39 38.70 3.67
C CYS A 16 -12.34 38.33 2.51
N CYS A 17 -13.40 39.11 2.26
CA CYS A 17 -14.31 38.87 1.13
C CYS A 17 -13.78 39.38 -0.23
N LEU A 18 -12.78 40.25 -0.26
CA LEU A 18 -12.18 40.76 -1.51
C LEU A 18 -10.99 39.93 -2.00
N ALA A 19 -10.37 39.13 -1.13
CA ALA A 19 -9.24 38.25 -1.49
C ALA A 19 -9.70 36.94 -2.16
N ALA A 20 -10.95 36.50 -1.93
CA ALA A 20 -11.47 35.22 -2.41
C ALA A 20 -11.78 35.18 -3.92
N ASP A 21 -11.70 36.31 -4.63
CA ASP A 21 -11.99 36.43 -6.07
C ASP A 21 -10.72 36.67 -6.90
N GLN A 22 -9.53 36.58 -6.28
CA GLN A 22 -8.23 36.78 -6.93
C GLN A 22 -7.59 35.46 -7.33
N ASP A 23 -6.94 35.44 -8.49
CA ASP A 23 -6.18 34.30 -8.99
C ASP A 23 -4.99 33.96 -8.06
N VAL A 24 -4.51 32.71 -8.14
CA VAL A 24 -3.46 32.19 -7.25
C VAL A 24 -2.16 33.00 -7.34
N LEU A 25 -1.75 33.41 -8.55
CA LEU A 25 -0.51 34.16 -8.75
C LEU A 25 -0.58 35.56 -8.15
N THR A 26 -1.74 36.22 -8.22
CA THR A 26 -1.96 37.54 -7.63
C THR A 26 -1.79 37.47 -6.12
N ILE A 27 -2.38 36.47 -5.46
CA ILE A 27 -2.24 36.28 -4.01
C ILE A 27 -0.81 35.93 -3.63
N LEU A 28 -0.14 35.04 -4.38
CA LEU A 28 1.25 34.66 -4.11
C LEU A 28 2.22 35.85 -4.26
N LYS A 29 2.03 36.70 -5.27
CA LYS A 29 2.87 37.91 -5.48
C LYS A 29 2.73 38.96 -4.39
N GLN A 30 1.68 38.90 -3.57
CA GLN A 30 1.49 39.79 -2.42
C GLN A 30 2.24 39.31 -1.17
N GLN A 31 2.67 38.04 -1.16
CA GLN A 31 3.39 37.47 -0.02
C GLN A 31 4.89 37.76 -0.11
N ASN A 32 5.52 37.92 1.05
CA ASN A 32 6.97 38.16 1.14
C ASN A 32 7.73 36.84 1.32
N GLY A 33 8.92 36.75 0.73
CA GLY A 33 9.83 35.62 0.96
C GLY A 33 9.41 34.30 0.29
N ILE A 34 8.57 34.35 -0.75
CA ILE A 34 8.21 33.20 -1.60
C ILE A 34 8.43 33.48 -3.10
N SER A 35 9.22 34.50 -3.42
CA SER A 35 9.43 34.99 -4.79
C SER A 35 10.01 33.94 -5.73
N THR A 36 10.87 33.06 -5.21
CA THR A 36 11.49 31.97 -5.99
C THR A 36 10.45 30.93 -6.37
N PHE A 37 9.54 30.56 -5.45
CA PHE A 37 8.45 29.64 -5.77
C PHE A 37 7.52 30.23 -6.85
N VAL A 38 7.18 31.51 -6.75
CA VAL A 38 6.35 32.19 -7.76
C VAL A 38 7.01 32.14 -9.14
N ALA A 39 8.32 32.45 -9.21
CA ALA A 39 9.07 32.39 -10.46
C ALA A 39 9.18 30.97 -11.05
N LEU A 40 9.15 29.92 -10.22
CA LEU A 40 9.08 28.53 -10.68
C LEU A 40 7.68 28.20 -11.21
N LEU A 41 6.63 28.59 -10.49
CA LEU A 41 5.24 28.32 -10.88
C LEU A 41 4.85 29.04 -12.19
N GLU A 42 5.36 30.25 -12.41
CA GLU A 42 5.14 31.02 -13.66
C GLU A 42 5.73 30.36 -14.91
N GLN A 43 6.58 29.34 -14.76
CA GLN A 43 7.08 28.58 -15.92
C GLN A 43 6.06 27.55 -16.44
N PHE A 44 5.00 27.28 -15.67
CA PHE A 44 4.00 26.25 -15.94
C PHE A 44 2.59 26.83 -15.92
N ASP A 45 2.21 27.52 -16.99
CA ASP A 45 0.88 28.14 -17.16
C ASP A 45 -0.27 27.13 -16.94
N ASP A 46 -0.07 25.88 -17.34
CA ASP A 46 -1.04 24.81 -17.15
C ASP A 46 -1.25 24.42 -15.68
N LEU A 47 -0.20 24.46 -14.85
CA LEU A 47 -0.34 24.27 -13.40
C LEU A 47 -1.09 25.44 -12.76
N VAL A 48 -0.83 26.67 -13.20
CA VAL A 48 -1.56 27.87 -12.74
C VAL A 48 -3.04 27.75 -13.07
N ASP A 49 -3.37 27.33 -14.29
CA ASP A 49 -4.75 27.10 -14.72
C ASP A 49 -5.45 26.03 -13.88
N ILE A 50 -4.77 24.92 -13.60
CA ILE A 50 -5.28 23.86 -12.71
C ILE A 50 -5.59 24.44 -11.33
N LEU A 51 -4.64 25.17 -10.73
CA LEU A 51 -4.78 25.75 -9.39
C LEU A 51 -5.96 26.73 -9.29
N ASN A 52 -6.26 27.48 -10.35
CA ASN A 52 -7.37 28.43 -10.38
C ASN A 52 -8.73 27.75 -10.60
N GLN A 53 -8.78 26.56 -11.19
CA GLN A 53 -10.03 25.85 -11.53
C GLN A 53 -10.43 24.78 -10.50
N GLY A 54 -9.48 24.27 -9.71
CA GLY A 54 -9.73 23.23 -8.71
C GLY A 54 -9.66 23.74 -7.26
N THR A 55 -9.77 22.79 -6.33
CA THR A 55 -9.63 23.05 -4.89
C THR A 55 -8.35 22.40 -4.37
N PHE A 56 -7.42 23.20 -3.87
CA PHE A 56 -6.11 22.71 -3.43
C PHE A 56 -5.64 23.38 -2.14
N SER A 57 -4.66 22.71 -1.52
CA SER A 57 -3.81 23.27 -0.48
C SER A 57 -2.41 23.36 -1.04
N VAL A 58 -1.97 24.56 -1.38
CA VAL A 58 -0.67 24.84 -2.00
C VAL A 58 0.35 25.03 -0.89
N LEU A 59 1.35 24.15 -0.85
CA LEU A 59 2.41 24.12 0.16
C LEU A 59 3.63 24.85 -0.41
N VAL A 60 3.84 26.10 -0.01
CA VAL A 60 4.82 26.99 -0.64
C VAL A 60 6.10 27.04 0.21
N PRO A 61 7.20 26.41 -0.22
CA PRO A 61 8.47 26.58 0.48
C PRO A 61 8.94 28.02 0.36
N ASN A 62 9.39 28.60 1.47
CA ASN A 62 9.95 29.95 1.46
C ASN A 62 11.28 30.02 0.69
N ASP A 63 11.70 31.23 0.34
CA ASP A 63 12.89 31.48 -0.47
C ASP A 63 14.18 30.93 0.20
N GLN A 64 14.23 30.90 1.54
CA GLN A 64 15.34 30.29 2.28
C GLN A 64 15.38 28.77 2.10
N ALA A 65 14.22 28.11 2.13
CA ALA A 65 14.08 26.67 1.94
C ALA A 65 14.48 26.27 0.51
N LEU A 66 14.01 27.03 -0.50
CA LEU A 66 14.36 26.79 -1.90
C LEU A 66 15.85 27.05 -2.17
N ALA A 67 16.45 28.07 -1.56
CA ALA A 67 17.88 28.32 -1.69
C ALA A 67 18.70 27.16 -1.10
N ALA A 68 18.39 26.72 0.13
CA ALA A 68 19.08 25.59 0.76
C ALA A 68 18.91 24.29 -0.04
N PHE A 69 17.71 24.04 -0.55
CA PHE A 69 17.44 22.88 -1.39
C PHE A 69 18.20 22.94 -2.72
N GLY A 70 18.30 24.12 -3.34
CA GLY A 70 19.04 24.34 -4.58
C GLY A 70 20.55 24.11 -4.42
N ASP A 71 21.14 24.52 -3.29
CA ASP A 71 22.55 24.27 -2.98
C ASP A 71 22.86 22.77 -2.85
N GLU A 72 21.91 21.98 -2.31
CA GLU A 72 22.02 20.53 -2.20
C GLU A 72 21.74 19.80 -3.53
N ASN A 73 21.02 20.44 -4.46
CA ASN A 73 20.56 19.86 -5.73
C ASN A 73 20.85 20.79 -6.92
N PRO A 74 22.13 21.09 -7.22
CA PRO A 74 22.51 22.13 -8.19
C PRO A 74 22.06 21.84 -9.62
N ASP A 75 21.83 20.57 -9.95
CA ASP A 75 21.40 20.15 -11.28
C ASP A 75 19.88 20.26 -11.49
N LEU A 76 19.07 20.42 -10.42
CA LEU A 76 17.61 20.39 -10.52
C LEU A 76 17.08 21.52 -11.41
N SER A 77 17.67 22.71 -11.36
CA SER A 77 17.20 23.86 -12.14
C SER A 77 17.28 23.65 -13.66
N ASN A 78 18.08 22.67 -14.11
CA ASN A 78 18.21 22.32 -15.53
C ASN A 78 17.24 21.19 -15.95
N ASP A 79 16.54 20.58 -15.00
CA ASP A 79 15.60 19.49 -15.23
C ASP A 79 14.16 20.00 -15.04
N THR A 80 13.58 20.47 -16.15
CA THR A 80 12.22 21.02 -16.17
C THR A 80 11.18 20.02 -15.68
N GLU A 81 11.35 18.72 -15.98
CA GLU A 81 10.43 17.67 -15.54
C GLU A 81 10.54 17.44 -14.03
N ALA A 82 11.76 17.47 -13.48
CA ALA A 82 11.95 17.36 -12.04
C ALA A 82 11.45 18.60 -11.28
N VAL A 83 11.63 19.80 -11.82
CA VAL A 83 11.03 21.03 -11.26
C VAL A 83 9.51 20.95 -11.28
N ARG A 84 8.92 20.49 -12.39
CA ARG A 84 7.47 20.30 -12.49
C ARG A 84 6.97 19.29 -11.46
N ALA A 85 7.62 18.12 -11.37
CA ALA A 85 7.28 17.09 -10.40
C ALA A 85 7.37 17.61 -8.95
N LEU A 86 8.36 18.45 -8.66
CA LEU A 86 8.50 19.11 -7.38
C LEU A 86 7.31 20.02 -7.10
N LEU A 87 6.92 20.89 -8.04
CA LEU A 87 5.77 21.78 -7.88
C LEU A 87 4.47 20.99 -7.69
N GLU A 88 4.24 19.96 -8.50
CA GLU A 88 3.07 19.08 -8.38
C GLU A 88 3.00 18.37 -7.02
N TYR A 89 4.15 18.00 -6.44
CA TYR A 89 4.22 17.40 -5.10
C TYR A 89 3.90 18.40 -3.98
N HIS A 90 4.09 19.70 -4.22
CA HIS A 90 3.74 20.77 -3.30
C HIS A 90 2.26 21.19 -3.40
N ILE A 91 1.48 20.58 -4.29
CA ILE A 91 0.06 20.90 -4.45
C ILE A 91 -0.77 19.71 -3.98
N ALA A 92 -1.36 19.83 -2.79
CA ALA A 92 -2.20 18.80 -2.20
C ALA A 92 -3.67 18.97 -2.61
N ASN A 93 -4.35 17.87 -2.93
CA ASN A 93 -5.75 17.88 -3.35
C ASN A 93 -6.70 18.25 -2.20
N GLY A 94 -7.64 19.14 -2.49
CA GLY A 94 -8.63 19.61 -1.52
C GLY A 94 -8.13 20.74 -0.63
N THR A 95 -9.04 21.32 0.14
CA THR A 95 -8.77 22.44 1.03
C THR A 95 -8.62 21.96 2.46
N HIS A 96 -7.42 22.05 3.02
CA HIS A 96 -7.08 21.55 4.34
C HIS A 96 -6.58 22.70 5.22
N PRO A 97 -7.43 23.21 6.14
CA PRO A 97 -7.03 24.24 7.08
C PRO A 97 -5.95 23.74 8.04
N SER A 98 -5.02 24.60 8.43
CA SER A 98 -3.93 24.23 9.35
C SER A 98 -4.40 23.70 10.70
N ALA A 99 -5.62 24.09 11.11
CA ALA A 99 -6.29 23.65 12.32
C ALA A 99 -6.66 22.15 12.31
N THR A 100 -6.70 21.48 11.15
CA THR A 100 -6.97 20.05 11.06
C THR A 100 -5.70 19.20 11.17
N PHE A 101 -4.51 19.82 11.04
CA PHE A 101 -3.24 19.11 10.97
C PHE A 101 -2.92 18.46 12.31
N GLY A 102 -2.62 17.16 12.28
CA GLY A 102 -2.25 16.40 13.47
C GLY A 102 -3.38 16.08 14.45
N LEU A 103 -4.64 16.39 14.13
CA LEU A 103 -5.79 15.87 14.89
C LEU A 103 -5.87 14.33 14.75
N GLN A 104 -5.55 13.85 13.55
CA GLN A 104 -5.36 12.44 13.21
C GLN A 104 -4.37 12.39 12.04
N PRO A 105 -3.67 11.28 11.81
CA PRO A 105 -2.87 11.11 10.60
C PRO A 105 -3.76 11.34 9.38
N LEU A 106 -3.34 12.23 8.47
CA LEU A 106 -4.09 12.58 7.27
C LEU A 106 -3.16 12.54 6.07
N PHE A 107 -3.36 11.56 5.20
CA PHE A 107 -2.59 11.39 3.97
C PHE A 107 -3.38 11.96 2.80
N VAL A 108 -2.82 12.99 2.17
CA VAL A 108 -3.47 13.74 1.10
C VAL A 108 -2.73 13.48 -0.22
N PRO A 109 -3.42 13.00 -1.27
CA PRO A 109 -2.84 12.92 -2.60
C PRO A 109 -2.47 14.29 -3.13
N THR A 110 -1.32 14.38 -3.77
CA THR A 110 -0.82 15.58 -4.45
C THR A 110 -1.13 15.52 -5.95
N LEU A 111 -0.78 16.57 -6.69
CA LEU A 111 -0.87 16.53 -8.16
C LEU A 111 0.23 15.68 -8.81
N LEU A 112 1.26 15.28 -8.06
CA LEU A 112 2.35 14.47 -8.60
C LEU A 112 1.83 13.09 -8.98
N THR A 113 1.75 12.84 -10.28
CA THR A 113 1.25 11.57 -10.87
C THR A 113 2.20 10.98 -11.92
N ASN A 114 3.31 11.66 -12.22
CA ASN A 114 4.28 11.20 -13.20
C ASN A 114 4.93 9.86 -12.75
N PRO A 115 4.87 8.79 -13.59
CA PRO A 115 5.38 7.46 -13.27
C PRO A 115 6.89 7.39 -12.98
N ASP A 116 7.67 8.37 -13.43
CA ASP A 116 9.10 8.46 -13.14
C ASP A 116 9.37 8.79 -11.66
N TYR A 117 8.38 9.39 -10.98
CA TYR A 117 8.48 9.83 -9.58
C TYR A 117 7.54 9.08 -8.64
N THR A 118 6.39 8.62 -9.14
CA THR A 118 5.39 7.92 -8.31
C THR A 118 4.66 6.82 -9.05
N ASN A 119 4.35 5.75 -8.34
CA ASN A 119 3.53 4.63 -8.80
C ASN A 119 2.48 4.30 -7.72
N VAL A 120 1.84 5.35 -7.21
CA VAL A 120 0.70 5.28 -6.28
C VAL A 120 -0.55 5.74 -7.03
N THR A 121 -1.58 4.92 -7.02
CA THR A 121 -2.88 5.21 -7.62
C THR A 121 -3.48 6.46 -7.01
N GLY A 122 -3.79 7.46 -7.85
CA GLY A 122 -4.30 8.75 -7.41
C GLY A 122 -3.22 9.80 -7.11
N GLY A 123 -1.94 9.46 -7.28
CA GLY A 123 -0.80 10.36 -7.10
C GLY A 123 -0.04 10.11 -5.80
N GLN A 124 1.14 10.71 -5.71
CA GLN A 124 1.96 10.64 -4.50
C GLN A 124 1.30 11.43 -3.37
N VAL A 125 1.56 11.05 -2.11
CA VAL A 125 0.91 11.66 -0.95
C VAL A 125 1.86 12.47 -0.09
N VAL A 126 1.29 13.38 0.69
CA VAL A 126 1.91 14.03 1.86
C VAL A 126 1.09 13.73 3.09
N GLU A 127 1.72 13.71 4.26
CA GLU A 127 1.03 13.56 5.54
C GLU A 127 0.90 14.94 6.22
N PHE A 128 -0.34 15.35 6.53
CA PHE A 128 -0.60 16.50 7.39
C PHE A 128 -0.64 16.06 8.84
N ALA A 129 0.36 16.51 9.59
CA ALA A 129 0.64 16.04 10.94
C ALA A 129 0.85 17.22 11.90
N SER A 130 1.05 16.90 13.18
CA SER A 130 1.57 17.83 14.16
C SER A 130 2.88 17.27 14.69
N GLN A 131 3.95 18.05 14.55
CA GLN A 131 5.28 17.72 15.08
C GLN A 131 5.68 18.82 16.06
N ASP A 132 6.16 18.44 17.23
CA ASP A 132 6.54 19.36 18.29
C ASP A 132 5.45 20.40 18.66
N ASN A 133 4.18 19.96 18.64
CA ASN A 133 2.98 20.80 18.83
C ASN A 133 2.82 21.91 17.78
N ARG A 134 3.39 21.75 16.58
CA ARG A 134 3.24 22.65 15.45
C ARG A 134 2.67 21.88 14.26
N SER A 135 1.73 22.51 13.54
CA SER A 135 1.27 21.98 12.26
C SER A 135 2.46 21.81 11.32
N ALA A 136 2.55 20.62 10.73
CA ALA A 136 3.64 20.23 9.87
C ALA A 136 3.15 19.33 8.73
N VAL A 137 3.94 19.30 7.67
CA VAL A 137 3.79 18.36 6.57
C VAL A 137 4.94 17.36 6.65
N VAL A 138 4.63 16.07 6.65
CA VAL A 138 5.63 14.99 6.57
C VAL A 138 5.61 14.43 5.16
N SER A 139 6.80 14.30 4.57
CA SER A 139 7.00 13.86 3.18
C SER A 139 7.97 12.66 3.12
N GLY A 140 8.53 12.37 1.95
CA GLY A 140 9.49 11.28 1.74
C GLY A 140 10.61 11.28 2.78
N LEU A 141 11.12 10.07 3.09
CA LEU A 141 12.11 9.85 4.17
C LEU A 141 11.66 10.33 5.56
N LYS A 142 10.36 10.57 5.77
CA LYS A 142 9.79 11.20 6.96
C LYS A 142 10.34 12.61 7.22
N ALA A 143 10.76 13.32 6.17
CA ALA A 143 11.18 14.71 6.27
C ALA A 143 10.00 15.59 6.71
N VAL A 144 10.23 16.41 7.75
CA VAL A 144 9.23 17.28 8.35
C VAL A 144 9.44 18.72 7.85
N SER A 145 8.38 19.35 7.38
CA SER A 145 8.34 20.76 7.00
C SER A 145 7.28 21.48 7.83
N HIS A 146 7.66 22.52 8.58
CA HIS A 146 6.72 23.22 9.45
C HIS A 146 6.06 24.39 8.73
N LEU A 147 4.84 24.71 9.15
CA LEU A 147 4.14 25.90 8.67
C LEU A 147 4.79 27.15 9.28
N VAL A 148 5.18 28.07 8.40
CA VAL A 148 5.66 29.42 8.71
C VAL A 148 4.49 30.39 8.79
N GLU A 149 3.63 30.33 7.77
CA GLU A 149 2.37 31.07 7.66
C GLU A 149 1.35 30.15 7.00
N ALA A 150 0.10 30.22 7.41
CA ALA A 150 -0.89 29.23 7.02
C ALA A 150 -2.25 29.88 6.77
N ASP A 151 -3.12 29.12 6.10
CA ASP A 151 -4.51 29.49 5.86
C ASP A 151 -4.67 30.80 5.05
N ILE A 152 -3.79 31.05 4.08
CA ILE A 152 -3.91 32.18 3.15
C ILE A 152 -4.92 31.80 2.05
N PHE A 153 -6.00 32.56 1.92
CA PHE A 153 -7.06 32.26 0.97
C PHE A 153 -6.75 32.75 -0.45
N TYR A 154 -7.11 31.93 -1.44
CA TYR A 154 -7.22 32.31 -2.85
C TYR A 154 -8.43 31.62 -3.48
N LEU A 155 -8.79 31.95 -4.73
CA LEU A 155 -10.00 31.42 -5.39
C LEU A 155 -10.07 29.88 -5.39
N GLY A 156 -8.94 29.20 -5.54
CA GLY A 156 -8.83 27.75 -5.60
C GLY A 156 -8.52 27.04 -4.27
N GLY A 157 -8.56 27.71 -3.12
CA GLY A 157 -8.37 27.06 -1.82
C GLY A 157 -7.46 27.80 -0.85
N LEU A 158 -6.47 27.09 -0.30
CA LEU A 158 -5.56 27.60 0.72
C LEU A 158 -4.10 27.52 0.28
N ILE A 159 -3.32 28.50 0.72
CA ILE A 159 -1.87 28.53 0.61
C ILE A 159 -1.30 28.42 2.04
N HIS A 160 -0.31 27.54 2.20
CA HIS A 160 0.48 27.37 3.42
C HIS A 160 1.95 27.55 3.09
N ILE A 161 2.59 28.54 3.69
CA ILE A 161 4.03 28.77 3.56
C ILE A 161 4.76 27.84 4.52
N ILE A 162 5.73 27.09 4.00
CA ILE A 162 6.50 26.09 4.76
C ILE A 162 8.00 26.41 4.78
N ASP A 163 8.70 25.89 5.80
CA ASP A 163 10.12 26.20 6.05
C ASP A 163 11.11 25.26 5.35
N SER A 164 10.63 24.22 4.68
CA SER A 164 11.45 23.23 3.98
C SER A 164 10.77 22.76 2.69
N VAL A 165 11.55 22.48 1.65
CA VAL A 165 11.06 21.85 0.42
C VAL A 165 10.65 20.40 0.73
N LEU A 166 9.47 19.99 0.27
CA LEU A 166 8.97 18.63 0.47
C LEU A 166 9.83 17.61 -0.30
N THR A 167 10.18 16.53 0.38
CA THR A 167 11.01 15.47 -0.21
C THR A 167 10.12 14.50 -0.98
N ILE A 168 10.27 14.42 -2.29
CA ILE A 168 9.56 13.41 -3.11
C ILE A 168 9.97 12.01 -2.64
N PRO A 169 9.02 11.13 -2.28
CA PRO A 169 9.30 9.75 -1.90
C PRO A 169 10.07 8.99 -2.99
N ILE A 170 11.07 8.23 -2.57
CA ILE A 170 11.95 7.46 -3.45
C ILE A 170 11.62 5.96 -3.37
N SER A 171 12.25 5.16 -4.22
CA SER A 171 12.04 3.71 -4.25
C SER A 171 12.32 3.07 -2.89
N PHE A 172 11.60 2.00 -2.57
CA PHE A 172 11.78 1.26 -1.31
C PHE A 172 13.26 0.95 -1.00
N PRO A 173 14.09 0.42 -1.91
CA PRO A 173 15.50 0.17 -1.64
C PRO A 173 16.30 1.44 -1.31
N ALA A 174 15.99 2.57 -1.94
CA ALA A 174 16.64 3.84 -1.67
C ALA A 174 16.17 4.42 -0.33
N THR A 175 14.88 4.29 0.00
CA THR A 175 14.29 4.73 1.28
C THR A 175 14.94 4.02 2.45
N ILE A 176 15.03 2.69 2.45
CA ILE A 176 15.64 1.95 3.57
C ILE A 176 17.12 2.31 3.78
N THR A 177 17.83 2.63 2.69
CA THR A 177 19.24 3.01 2.73
C THR A 177 19.41 4.42 3.29
N LYS A 178 18.68 5.41 2.75
CA LYS A 178 18.78 6.80 3.20
C LYS A 178 18.20 7.02 4.60
N ALA A 179 17.18 6.26 4.99
CA ALA A 179 16.61 6.30 6.33
C ALA A 179 17.46 5.55 7.38
N GLY A 180 18.56 4.89 6.99
CA GLY A 180 19.44 4.19 7.93
C GLY A 180 18.83 2.93 8.55
N LEU A 181 17.91 2.26 7.85
CA LEU A 181 17.26 1.03 8.29
C LEU A 181 18.18 -0.18 8.06
N THR A 182 19.34 -0.17 8.73
CA THR A 182 20.47 -1.07 8.48
C THR A 182 20.13 -2.54 8.74
N ASP A 183 19.36 -2.84 9.79
CA ASP A 183 18.96 -4.21 10.11
C ASP A 183 18.02 -4.77 9.04
N LEU A 184 17.08 -3.95 8.53
CA LEU A 184 16.23 -4.32 7.40
C LEU A 184 17.06 -4.59 6.14
N VAL A 185 18.03 -3.72 5.83
CA VAL A 185 18.95 -3.91 4.69
C VAL A 185 19.72 -5.23 4.81
N VAL A 186 20.26 -5.53 5.99
CA VAL A 186 20.97 -6.81 6.26
C VAL A 186 20.04 -8.00 6.05
N LEU A 187 18.81 -7.92 6.57
CA LEU A 187 17.84 -8.98 6.44
C LEU A 187 17.47 -9.23 4.97
N LEU A 188 17.23 -8.18 4.18
CA LEU A 188 16.93 -8.31 2.75
C LEU A 188 18.10 -8.90 1.95
N ASN A 189 19.34 -8.54 2.31
CA ASN A 189 20.54 -9.17 1.74
C ASN A 189 20.60 -10.67 2.07
N LYS A 190 20.32 -11.04 3.31
CA LYS A 190 20.32 -12.44 3.77
C LYS A 190 19.24 -13.28 3.10
N GLY A 191 18.08 -12.69 2.82
CA GLY A 191 17.02 -13.31 2.03
C GLY A 191 17.30 -13.37 0.52
N GLY A 192 18.37 -12.71 0.05
CA GLY A 192 18.69 -12.61 -1.38
C GLY A 192 17.74 -11.71 -2.17
N PHE A 193 16.93 -10.90 -1.51
CA PHE A 193 15.86 -10.10 -2.13
C PHE A 193 16.36 -8.87 -2.89
N VAL A 194 17.58 -8.42 -2.60
CA VAL A 194 18.23 -7.30 -3.31
C VAL A 194 19.11 -7.75 -4.48
N THR A 195 19.19 -9.07 -4.74
CA THR A 195 19.90 -9.59 -5.91
C THR A 195 19.15 -9.20 -7.18
N PRO A 196 19.78 -8.60 -8.22
CA PRO A 196 19.07 -8.15 -9.42
C PRO A 196 18.25 -9.22 -10.15
N SER A 197 18.63 -10.49 -10.03
CA SER A 197 17.90 -11.63 -10.60
C SER A 197 16.74 -12.13 -9.74
N SER A 198 16.56 -11.59 -8.53
CA SER A 198 15.50 -11.99 -7.62
C SER A 198 14.15 -11.42 -8.06
N PRO A 199 13.07 -12.23 -8.10
CA PRO A 199 11.72 -11.72 -8.33
C PRO A 199 11.30 -10.62 -7.36
N ALA A 200 11.91 -10.59 -6.17
CA ALA A 200 11.67 -9.57 -5.15
C ALA A 200 11.99 -8.15 -5.64
N VAL A 201 13.04 -7.98 -6.45
CA VAL A 201 13.43 -6.67 -7.01
C VAL A 201 12.34 -6.15 -7.94
N THR A 202 11.77 -7.01 -8.78
CA THR A 202 10.65 -6.64 -9.66
C THR A 202 9.41 -6.29 -8.85
N ILE A 203 9.11 -7.05 -7.78
CA ILE A 203 7.96 -6.78 -6.91
C ILE A 203 8.04 -5.35 -6.34
N VAL A 204 9.15 -4.98 -5.69
CA VAL A 204 9.24 -3.69 -4.98
C VAL A 204 9.49 -2.49 -5.87
N ASN A 205 9.91 -2.68 -7.11
CA ASN A 205 10.20 -1.57 -8.03
C ASN A 205 9.12 -1.36 -9.09
N SER A 206 8.32 -2.38 -9.43
CA SER A 206 7.41 -2.32 -10.56
C SER A 206 5.94 -2.36 -10.18
N LEU A 207 5.59 -2.98 -9.04
CA LEU A 207 4.19 -2.99 -8.59
C LEU A 207 3.83 -1.63 -7.99
N SER A 208 2.60 -1.20 -8.26
CA SER A 208 1.99 -0.02 -7.66
C SER A 208 1.33 -0.36 -6.33
N ASP A 209 1.08 0.67 -5.53
CA ASP A 209 0.23 0.61 -4.33
C ASP A 209 0.64 -0.49 -3.33
N LEU A 210 1.93 -0.49 -2.99
CA LEU A 210 2.48 -1.44 -2.04
C LEU A 210 2.32 -0.97 -0.60
N THR A 211 1.94 -1.88 0.28
CA THR A 211 2.20 -1.77 1.71
C THR A 211 3.23 -2.81 2.09
N ILE A 212 4.44 -2.37 2.41
CA ILE A 212 5.58 -3.22 2.75
C ILE A 212 5.73 -3.24 4.27
N PHE A 213 5.79 -4.43 4.85
CA PHE A 213 6.04 -4.66 6.27
C PHE A 213 7.48 -5.15 6.47
N GLY A 214 8.36 -4.24 6.89
CA GLY A 214 9.80 -4.51 6.99
C GLY A 214 10.30 -4.45 8.43
N PRO A 215 10.88 -5.52 9.00
CA PRO A 215 11.43 -5.44 10.35
C PRO A 215 12.74 -4.66 10.36
N ASN A 216 12.90 -3.77 11.34
CA ASN A 216 14.18 -3.08 11.58
C ASN A 216 14.49 -3.12 13.08
N SER A 217 15.09 -4.22 13.51
CA SER A 217 15.46 -4.46 14.91
C SER A 217 16.80 -5.19 14.98
N SER A 218 17.62 -4.80 15.96
CA SER A 218 18.98 -5.36 16.15
C SER A 218 19.03 -6.88 16.30
N GLN A 219 17.91 -7.50 16.71
CA GLN A 219 17.78 -8.96 16.81
C GLN A 219 17.74 -9.66 15.44
N PHE A 220 17.45 -8.92 14.36
CA PHE A 220 17.43 -9.39 12.97
C PHE A 220 18.63 -8.88 12.15
N SER A 221 19.70 -8.49 12.84
CA SER A 221 20.97 -8.05 12.25
C SER A 221 21.79 -9.22 11.67
N THR A 222 23.08 -9.01 11.40
CA THR A 222 23.99 -9.99 10.78
C THR A 222 24.10 -11.31 11.53
N SER A 223 23.79 -11.34 12.83
CA SER A 223 23.81 -12.54 13.67
C SER A 223 22.54 -13.39 13.56
N PHE A 224 21.53 -12.93 12.82
CA PHE A 224 20.27 -13.64 12.68
C PHE A 224 20.42 -14.91 11.84
N THR A 225 20.23 -16.08 12.45
CA THR A 225 20.34 -17.39 11.79
C THR A 225 19.00 -18.03 11.47
N GLY A 226 17.87 -17.38 11.79
CA GLY A 226 16.53 -17.98 11.63
C GLY A 226 16.13 -18.32 10.19
N TRP A 227 16.84 -17.77 9.20
CA TRP A 227 16.65 -18.09 7.77
C TRP A 227 17.68 -19.08 7.22
N ASP A 228 18.60 -19.58 8.05
CA ASP A 228 19.62 -20.53 7.60
C ASP A 228 18.97 -21.86 7.21
N GLY A 229 19.33 -22.36 6.03
CA GLY A 229 18.80 -23.61 5.50
C GLY A 229 17.40 -23.51 4.87
N LEU A 230 16.79 -22.32 4.82
CA LEU A 230 15.56 -22.10 4.06
C LEU A 230 15.83 -22.14 2.56
N SER A 231 14.86 -22.68 1.80
CA SER A 231 14.94 -22.65 0.34
C SER A 231 14.65 -21.24 -0.19
N SER A 232 15.14 -20.91 -1.39
CA SER A 232 14.82 -19.64 -2.05
C SER A 232 13.30 -19.45 -2.26
N THR A 233 12.55 -20.55 -2.40
CA THR A 233 11.09 -20.49 -2.48
C THR A 233 10.44 -20.13 -1.15
N ASP A 234 10.97 -20.63 -0.03
CA ASP A 234 10.43 -20.28 1.29
C ASP A 234 10.75 -18.83 1.64
N LEU A 235 11.97 -18.36 1.32
CA LEU A 235 12.37 -16.97 1.48
C LEU A 235 11.48 -16.04 0.64
N LEU A 236 11.23 -16.39 -0.63
CA LEU A 236 10.33 -15.61 -1.48
C LEU A 236 8.90 -15.57 -0.92
N SER A 237 8.37 -16.69 -0.41
CA SER A 237 7.06 -16.69 0.26
C SER A 237 7.03 -15.78 1.50
N ILE A 238 8.08 -15.77 2.34
CA ILE A 238 8.19 -14.86 3.49
C ILE A 238 8.16 -13.40 3.01
N PHE A 239 8.92 -13.08 1.95
CA PHE A 239 8.95 -11.75 1.37
C PHE A 239 7.61 -11.32 0.80
N GLN A 240 6.96 -12.18 0.02
CA GLN A 240 5.63 -11.93 -0.55
C GLN A 240 4.55 -11.80 0.53
N TYR A 241 4.67 -12.56 1.62
CA TYR A 241 3.78 -12.42 2.78
C TYR A 241 3.96 -11.09 3.51
N SER A 242 5.16 -10.51 3.42
CA SER A 242 5.48 -9.21 4.01
C SER A 242 5.02 -8.01 3.18
N ILE A 243 4.32 -8.25 2.06
CA ILE A 243 3.90 -7.19 1.13
C ILE A 243 2.43 -7.39 0.80
N SER A 244 1.65 -6.32 0.91
CA SER A 244 0.31 -6.22 0.36
C SER A 244 0.32 -5.32 -0.86
N GLN A 245 -0.52 -5.65 -1.85
CA GLN A 245 -0.79 -4.79 -3.01
C GLN A 245 -2.29 -4.48 -3.05
N GLY A 246 -2.63 -3.20 -3.21
CA GLY A 246 -4.01 -2.72 -3.18
C GLY A 246 -4.09 -1.35 -2.50
N PRO A 247 -5.23 -0.92 -1.93
CA PRO A 247 -5.28 0.36 -1.23
C PRO A 247 -4.13 0.47 -0.21
N VAL A 248 -3.27 1.47 -0.41
CA VAL A 248 -2.08 1.67 0.43
C VAL A 248 -2.51 1.89 1.87
N LEU A 249 -1.99 1.05 2.78
CA LEU A 249 -2.41 1.03 4.17
C LEU A 249 -1.55 2.00 5.00
N TYR A 250 -1.95 3.26 4.94
CA TYR A 250 -1.43 4.31 5.82
C TYR A 250 -1.99 4.18 7.25
N SER A 251 -1.27 4.71 8.24
CA SER A 251 -1.68 4.63 9.65
C SER A 251 -3.03 5.28 9.95
N SER A 252 -3.47 6.25 9.15
CA SER A 252 -4.80 6.86 9.25
C SER A 252 -5.94 5.85 9.07
N ASN A 253 -5.67 4.74 8.39
CA ASN A 253 -6.63 3.70 8.07
C ASN A 253 -6.42 2.42 8.91
N PHE A 254 -5.49 2.43 9.88
CA PHE A 254 -5.30 1.29 10.77
C PHE A 254 -6.55 1.07 11.62
N ARG A 255 -7.01 -0.18 11.64
CA ARG A 255 -8.19 -0.61 12.37
C ARG A 255 -7.94 -2.00 12.94
N ASN A 256 -8.42 -2.22 14.16
CA ASN A 256 -8.41 -3.55 14.74
C ASN A 256 -9.19 -4.56 13.87
N ASP A 257 -8.75 -5.81 13.86
CA ASP A 257 -9.33 -6.92 13.12
C ASP A 257 -9.41 -6.70 11.59
N THR A 258 -8.43 -5.98 11.03
CA THR A 258 -8.35 -5.78 9.57
C THR A 258 -7.59 -6.92 8.90
N GLU A 259 -8.19 -7.57 7.90
CA GLU A 259 -7.47 -8.50 7.04
C GLU A 259 -6.66 -7.77 5.97
N ILE A 260 -5.39 -8.13 5.83
CA ILE A 260 -4.45 -7.58 4.88
C ILE A 260 -4.11 -8.66 3.84
N PRO A 261 -4.61 -8.57 2.59
CA PRO A 261 -4.28 -9.54 1.55
C PRO A 261 -2.81 -9.37 1.14
N THR A 262 -2.00 -10.43 1.27
CA THR A 262 -0.57 -10.39 0.93
C THR A 262 -0.29 -10.99 -0.44
N LEU A 263 0.91 -10.73 -0.99
CA LEU A 263 1.34 -11.28 -2.27
C LEU A 263 1.61 -12.80 -2.23
N ASP A 264 1.75 -13.42 -1.05
CA ASP A 264 1.86 -14.90 -0.92
C ASP A 264 0.47 -15.58 -1.03
N GLY A 265 -0.60 -14.79 -1.12
CA GLY A 265 -1.98 -15.28 -1.23
C GLY A 265 -2.62 -15.68 0.10
N ILE A 266 -1.92 -15.47 1.21
CA ILE A 266 -2.43 -15.67 2.58
C ILE A 266 -2.62 -14.28 3.21
N SER A 267 -3.77 -14.03 3.83
CA SER A 267 -3.99 -12.75 4.52
C SER A 267 -3.21 -12.69 5.84
N ALA A 268 -2.63 -11.54 6.15
CA ALA A 268 -2.19 -11.18 7.50
C ALA A 268 -3.32 -10.47 8.25
N THR A 269 -3.26 -10.42 9.58
CA THR A 269 -4.29 -9.74 10.38
C THR A 269 -3.69 -8.57 11.13
N MET A 270 -4.27 -7.38 10.97
CA MET A 270 -3.98 -6.25 11.83
C MET A 270 -4.77 -6.35 13.13
N SER A 271 -4.09 -6.20 14.26
CA SER A 271 -4.74 -6.12 15.57
C SER A 271 -4.25 -4.90 16.35
N GLU A 272 -5.10 -4.41 17.25
CA GLU A 272 -4.78 -3.33 18.17
C GLU A 272 -4.81 -3.88 19.60
N GLN A 273 -3.69 -3.71 20.32
CA GLN A 273 -3.57 -4.06 21.72
C GLN A 273 -2.86 -2.93 22.45
N ASP A 274 -3.43 -2.46 23.56
CA ASP A 274 -2.86 -1.40 24.40
C ASP A 274 -2.50 -0.11 23.63
N GLY A 275 -3.28 0.24 22.60
CA GLY A 275 -3.06 1.41 21.73
C GLY A 275 -1.90 1.25 20.72
N GLN A 276 -1.35 0.03 20.60
CA GLN A 276 -0.33 -0.33 19.64
C GLN A 276 -0.93 -1.23 18.56
N PHE A 277 -0.46 -1.06 17.32
CA PHE A 277 -0.89 -1.89 16.19
C PHE A 277 0.13 -2.97 15.89
N TYR A 278 -0.39 -4.15 15.61
CA TYR A 278 0.38 -5.34 15.25
C TYR A 278 -0.10 -5.86 13.90
N VAL A 279 0.81 -6.47 13.16
CA VAL A 279 0.48 -7.33 12.01
C VAL A 279 0.84 -8.75 12.41
N ASP A 280 -0.19 -9.59 12.51
CA ASP A 280 -0.16 -10.84 13.26
C ASP A 280 0.42 -10.61 14.68
N ALA A 281 1.57 -11.21 14.98
CA ALA A 281 2.25 -11.07 16.26
C ALA A 281 3.36 -9.99 16.26
N SER A 282 3.64 -9.33 15.13
CA SER A 282 4.72 -8.35 15.00
C SER A 282 4.22 -6.93 15.26
N LEU A 283 4.88 -6.21 16.17
CA LEU A 283 4.54 -4.84 16.53
C LEU A 283 4.98 -3.86 15.42
N ILE A 284 4.11 -2.92 15.04
CA ILE A 284 4.48 -1.79 14.18
C ILE A 284 5.20 -0.74 15.05
N THR A 285 6.53 -0.66 14.91
CA THR A 285 7.40 0.23 15.69
C THR A 285 7.55 1.62 15.09
N THR A 286 7.46 1.74 13.77
CA THR A 286 7.47 3.04 13.08
C THR A 286 6.53 2.97 11.89
N ARG A 287 5.69 3.98 11.76
CA ARG A 287 4.64 4.04 10.74
C ARG A 287 5.06 4.92 9.58
N ASP A 288 4.55 4.60 8.40
CA ASP A 288 4.45 5.48 7.24
C ASP A 288 5.77 6.08 6.75
N TYR A 289 6.71 5.23 6.34
CA TYR A 289 7.74 5.66 5.40
C TYR A 289 7.16 5.66 4.00
N LEU A 290 6.87 6.85 3.46
CA LEU A 290 6.40 6.98 2.08
C LEU A 290 7.48 6.49 1.10
N THR A 291 7.09 5.66 0.15
CA THR A 291 7.93 5.22 -0.97
C THR A 291 7.30 5.65 -2.29
N SER A 292 8.09 5.65 -3.37
CA SER A 292 7.60 6.06 -4.69
C SER A 292 6.39 5.25 -5.15
N ASN A 293 6.21 4.02 -4.69
CA ASN A 293 5.11 3.12 -5.06
C ASN A 293 4.24 2.66 -3.89
N GLY A 294 4.26 3.36 -2.76
CA GLY A 294 3.39 3.04 -1.63
C GLY A 294 3.97 3.46 -0.27
N VAL A 295 3.92 2.55 0.70
CA VAL A 295 4.33 2.82 2.08
C VAL A 295 5.08 1.64 2.70
N LEU A 296 6.07 1.96 3.52
CA LEU A 296 6.79 1.02 4.38
C LEU A 296 6.37 1.22 5.84
N GLN A 297 5.88 0.14 6.45
CA GLN A 297 5.59 0.03 7.87
C GLN A 297 6.71 -0.79 8.54
N ILE A 298 7.34 -0.22 9.56
CA ILE A 298 8.46 -0.85 10.26
C ILE A 298 7.94 -1.74 11.37
N LEU A 299 8.40 -2.98 11.38
CA LEU A 299 8.07 -3.98 12.39
C LEU A 299 9.22 -4.21 13.37
N ASP A 300 8.90 -4.73 14.56
CA ASP A 300 9.90 -5.26 15.48
C ASP A 300 10.44 -6.64 15.03
N SER A 301 9.63 -7.40 14.28
CA SER A 301 9.88 -8.78 13.85
C SER A 301 9.36 -9.11 12.44
N PRO A 302 10.06 -9.98 11.67
CA PRO A 302 9.61 -10.40 10.36
C PRO A 302 8.29 -11.17 10.46
N LEU A 303 7.41 -10.96 9.48
CA LEU A 303 6.19 -11.76 9.36
C LEU A 303 6.53 -13.20 8.96
N ASN A 304 5.65 -14.13 9.35
CA ASN A 304 5.80 -15.55 9.05
C ASN A 304 4.47 -16.13 8.55
N PRO A 305 4.39 -16.59 7.29
CA PRO A 305 3.17 -17.11 6.70
C PRO A 305 2.66 -18.42 7.34
N ASN A 306 3.41 -19.02 8.28
CA ASN A 306 2.99 -20.23 8.99
C ASN A 306 2.40 -19.95 10.38
N THR A 307 2.45 -18.70 10.85
CA THR A 307 1.93 -18.26 12.16
C THR A 307 0.89 -17.15 12.00
N THR A 308 0.17 -17.18 10.88
CA THR A 308 -0.88 -16.19 10.53
C THR A 308 -1.94 -16.10 11.61
N GLY A 309 -2.36 -14.89 11.96
CA GLY A 309 -3.41 -14.67 12.96
C GLY A 309 -3.03 -15.08 14.38
N GLN A 310 -1.75 -15.34 14.66
CA GLN A 310 -1.28 -15.42 16.04
C GLN A 310 -1.40 -14.04 16.67
N GLN A 311 -2.18 -13.95 17.75
CA GLN A 311 -2.28 -12.73 18.53
C GLN A 311 -0.95 -12.44 19.24
N PRO A 312 -0.60 -11.16 19.43
CA PRO A 312 0.50 -10.79 20.31
C PRO A 312 0.31 -11.42 21.69
N LEU A 313 1.41 -11.80 22.34
CA LEU A 313 1.32 -12.35 23.69
C LEU A 313 0.71 -11.30 24.62
N ALA A 314 -0.42 -11.62 25.27
CA ALA A 314 -1.05 -10.73 26.23
C ALA A 314 -0.05 -10.33 27.33
N THR A 315 0.11 -9.02 27.53
CA THR A 315 0.80 -8.45 28.68
C THR A 315 0.08 -8.96 29.94
N PRO A 316 0.76 -9.65 30.89
CA PRO A 316 0.09 -10.19 32.06
C PRO A 316 -0.56 -9.04 32.84
N GLU A 317 -1.88 -9.09 33.01
CA GLU A 317 -2.62 -8.16 33.85
C GLU A 317 -2.00 -8.15 35.26
N SER A 318 -1.46 -7.01 35.67
CA SER A 318 -1.01 -6.80 37.03
C SER A 318 -2.25 -6.70 37.94
N ASN A 319 -2.64 -7.84 38.52
CA ASN A 319 -3.61 -7.88 39.59
C ASN A 319 -3.10 -7.02 40.75
N LYS A 320 -3.73 -5.86 40.97
CA LYS A 320 -3.49 -4.99 42.13
C LYS A 320 -3.86 -5.74 43.42
N GLY A 321 -2.85 -6.27 44.09
CA GLY A 321 -2.93 -6.81 45.44
C GLY A 321 -1.71 -6.43 46.29
N GLY A 322 -1.82 -5.32 47.02
CA GLY A 322 -1.25 -5.13 48.37
C GLY A 322 0.26 -5.27 48.64
N SER A 323 0.89 -4.10 48.79
CA SER A 323 1.94 -3.73 49.77
C SER A 323 3.42 -4.10 49.50
N GLY A 324 4.27 -3.08 49.63
CA GLY A 324 5.72 -3.19 49.81
C GLY A 324 6.52 -2.41 48.78
N GLY A 325 6.83 -1.14 49.08
CA GLY A 325 7.64 -0.30 48.20
C GLY A 325 9.11 -0.75 48.10
N LEU A 326 9.72 -0.51 46.93
CA LEU A 326 10.88 0.37 46.74
C LEU A 326 11.28 0.41 45.24
N SER A 327 11.67 1.64 44.83
CA SER A 327 12.44 2.04 43.64
C SER A 327 11.85 1.85 42.24
N THR A 328 11.34 2.97 41.73
CA THR A 328 11.28 3.39 40.32
C THR A 328 12.62 3.19 39.58
N ALA A 329 12.75 2.08 38.84
CA ALA A 329 13.61 1.93 37.64
C ALA A 329 13.55 0.47 37.13
N ALA A 330 12.38 -0.01 36.70
CA ALA A 330 12.23 -1.24 35.92
C ALA A 330 10.79 -1.33 35.39
N ALA A 331 10.45 -0.50 34.41
CA ALA A 331 9.21 -0.65 33.64
C ALA A 331 9.46 -0.52 32.12
N ALA A 332 10.72 -0.62 31.69
CA ALA A 332 11.10 -0.68 30.28
C ALA A 332 11.83 -2.01 30.04
N GLY A 333 11.22 -2.86 29.22
CA GLY A 333 11.92 -3.93 28.52
C GLY A 333 12.31 -5.15 29.33
N VAL A 334 11.36 -6.03 29.66
CA VAL A 334 11.61 -7.47 29.69
C VAL A 334 10.34 -8.21 29.26
N GLY A 335 10.26 -8.48 27.96
CA GLY A 335 9.22 -9.34 27.37
C GLY A 335 9.61 -9.92 26.00
N ILE A 336 10.74 -9.49 25.42
CA ILE A 336 11.19 -9.93 24.10
C ILE A 336 12.57 -10.58 24.26
N ALA A 337 12.60 -11.80 24.79
CA ALA A 337 13.79 -12.63 24.75
C ALA A 337 13.48 -14.13 24.57
N VAL A 338 12.24 -14.56 24.82
CA VAL A 338 11.84 -15.97 24.69
C VAL A 338 11.17 -16.27 23.33
N GLY A 339 10.65 -15.25 22.63
CA GLY A 339 9.96 -15.44 21.34
C GLY A 339 10.87 -15.75 20.15
N ALA A 340 12.05 -15.14 20.06
CA ALA A 340 12.91 -15.23 18.87
C ALA A 340 13.55 -16.61 18.65
N ILE A 341 13.89 -17.33 19.74
CA ILE A 341 14.45 -18.70 19.65
C ILE A 341 13.34 -19.71 19.28
N ILE A 342 12.12 -19.49 19.77
CA ILE A 342 10.97 -20.34 19.42
C ILE A 342 10.53 -20.08 17.97
N LEU A 343 10.53 -18.83 17.49
CA LEU A 343 10.16 -18.49 16.11
C LEU A 343 11.13 -19.06 15.08
N GLY A 344 12.46 -18.99 15.30
CA GLY A 344 13.44 -19.58 14.39
C GLY A 344 13.31 -21.11 14.29
N GLY A 345 13.14 -21.80 15.42
CA GLY A 345 12.90 -23.25 15.46
C GLY A 345 11.54 -23.65 14.89
N ALA A 346 10.48 -22.89 15.21
CA ALA A 346 9.13 -23.13 14.71
C ALA A 346 9.02 -22.85 13.21
N LEU A 347 9.74 -21.88 12.67
CA LEU A 347 9.82 -21.59 11.23
C LEU A 347 10.40 -22.78 10.47
N VAL A 348 11.53 -23.32 10.93
CA VAL A 348 12.17 -24.50 10.31
C VAL A 348 11.28 -25.74 10.41
N VAL A 349 10.66 -25.98 11.57
CA VAL A 349 9.75 -27.12 11.79
C VAL A 349 8.46 -26.97 10.96
N ALA A 350 7.89 -25.78 10.84
CA ALA A 350 6.69 -25.52 10.05
C ALA A 350 6.95 -25.69 8.54
N LEU A 351 8.07 -25.20 8.03
CA LEU A 351 8.48 -25.39 6.64
C LEU A 351 8.82 -26.87 6.34
N TYR A 352 9.40 -27.59 7.30
CA TYR A 352 9.55 -29.04 7.23
C TYR A 352 8.20 -29.77 7.17
N ILE A 353 7.19 -29.33 7.93
CA ILE A 353 5.83 -29.90 7.87
C ILE A 353 5.19 -29.63 6.49
N ARG A 354 5.42 -28.46 5.88
CA ARG A 354 4.93 -28.12 4.52
C ARG A 354 5.56 -29.00 3.44
N THR A 355 6.88 -29.22 3.48
CA THR A 355 7.57 -30.13 2.54
C THR A 355 7.12 -31.58 2.73
N LYS A 356 6.90 -32.01 3.97
CA LYS A 356 6.37 -33.36 4.28
C LYS A 356 4.92 -33.53 3.83
N ARG A 357 4.05 -32.53 3.99
CA ARG A 357 2.68 -32.54 3.48
C ARG A 357 2.64 -32.57 1.95
N ARG A 358 3.51 -31.82 1.27
CA ARG A 358 3.65 -31.89 -0.20
C ARG A 358 4.12 -33.28 -0.67
N ARG A 359 5.04 -33.93 0.05
CA ARG A 359 5.46 -35.32 -0.24
C ARG A 359 4.35 -36.34 0.01
N ARG A 360 3.53 -36.14 1.05
CA ARG A 360 2.34 -37.00 1.29
C ARG A 360 1.25 -36.78 0.25
N PHE A 361 1.02 -35.56 -0.21
CA PHE A 361 0.11 -35.31 -1.35
C PHE A 361 0.64 -35.91 -2.65
N ALA A 362 1.97 -35.90 -2.87
CA ALA A 362 2.60 -36.59 -4.00
C ALA A 362 2.53 -38.13 -3.88
N GLN A 363 2.50 -38.69 -2.66
CA GLN A 363 2.30 -40.13 -2.43
C GLN A 363 0.82 -40.55 -2.39
N THR A 364 -0.11 -39.63 -2.12
CA THR A 364 -1.56 -39.89 -2.21
C THR A 364 -2.05 -39.88 -3.67
N ALA A 365 -1.21 -39.42 -4.61
CA ALA A 365 -1.43 -39.53 -6.05
C ALA A 365 -0.97 -40.88 -6.64
N GLY A 366 -0.55 -41.85 -5.81
CA GLY A 366 -0.12 -43.18 -6.27
C GLY A 366 -0.53 -44.31 -5.33
N GLY A 367 -1.73 -44.85 -5.49
CA GLY A 367 -2.18 -46.08 -4.82
C GLY A 367 -3.70 -46.24 -4.82
N GLN A 368 -4.21 -47.12 -5.70
CA GLN A 368 -5.63 -47.45 -5.90
C GLN A 368 -6.27 -48.22 -4.72
N SER A 369 -7.55 -47.95 -4.43
CA SER A 369 -8.63 -48.97 -4.46
C SER A 369 -9.99 -48.34 -4.12
N GLY A 370 -10.98 -48.46 -5.01
CA GLY A 370 -12.38 -48.14 -4.72
C GLY A 370 -13.19 -47.72 -5.95
N GLU A 371 -13.77 -48.71 -6.62
CA GLU A 371 -14.81 -48.66 -7.68
C GLU A 371 -14.58 -47.85 -8.97
N PRO A 372 -14.80 -48.45 -10.16
CA PRO A 372 -14.78 -47.70 -11.41
C PRO A 372 -16.05 -46.82 -11.53
N PRO A 373 -15.96 -45.59 -12.07
CA PRO A 373 -17.13 -44.78 -12.37
C PRO A 373 -17.97 -45.42 -13.50
N PRO A 374 -19.28 -45.11 -13.57
CA PRO A 374 -20.18 -45.74 -14.54
C PRO A 374 -19.74 -45.49 -15.98
N ARG A 375 -19.74 -46.57 -16.77
CA ARG A 375 -19.58 -46.53 -18.23
C ARG A 375 -20.92 -46.19 -18.86
N TYR A 376 -20.95 -45.17 -19.70
CA TYR A 376 -22.10 -44.86 -20.56
C TYR A 376 -21.80 -45.38 -21.97
N GLU A 377 -22.43 -46.50 -22.34
CA GLU A 377 -22.46 -47.01 -23.72
C GLU A 377 -23.78 -46.59 -24.37
N LEU A 378 -23.71 -46.02 -25.57
CA LEU A 378 -24.91 -45.73 -26.37
C LEU A 378 -25.25 -46.98 -27.20
N ASP A 379 -26.31 -47.70 -26.79
CA ASP A 379 -26.89 -48.83 -27.54
C ASP A 379 -27.61 -48.29 -28.80
N THR A 380 -27.03 -48.52 -29.98
CA THR A 380 -27.72 -48.23 -31.24
C THR A 380 -28.53 -49.45 -31.67
N LYS A 381 -29.71 -49.64 -31.06
CA LYS A 381 -30.73 -50.54 -31.59
C LYS A 381 -31.94 -49.78 -32.09
N GLY A 382 -32.12 -49.86 -33.42
CA GLY A 382 -33.41 -49.72 -34.07
C GLY A 382 -33.50 -48.56 -35.05
N PHE A 383 -33.09 -48.77 -36.31
CA PHE A 383 -34.01 -48.81 -37.45
C PHE A 383 -33.29 -49.36 -38.69
N ARG A 384 -34.01 -50.17 -39.47
CA ARG A 384 -33.56 -51.00 -40.59
C ARG A 384 -33.02 -50.22 -41.79
N GLU A 385 -32.19 -50.94 -42.56
CA GLU A 385 -31.59 -50.63 -43.86
C GLU A 385 -32.51 -49.97 -44.89
N SER A 386 -31.92 -49.07 -45.68
CA SER A 386 -32.18 -48.95 -47.12
C SER A 386 -31.02 -48.19 -47.79
N THR A 387 -30.30 -48.91 -48.65
CA THR A 387 -29.35 -48.48 -49.68
C THR A 387 -29.67 -47.16 -50.40
N ALA A 388 -28.66 -46.30 -50.59
CA ALA A 388 -28.29 -45.65 -51.87
C ALA A 388 -27.17 -44.59 -51.66
N GLU A 389 -26.23 -44.54 -52.59
CA GLU A 389 -25.20 -43.51 -52.71
C GLU A 389 -25.81 -42.10 -52.81
N ALA A 390 -25.33 -41.15 -52.02
CA ALA A 390 -25.43 -39.72 -52.34
C ALA A 390 -24.34 -38.92 -51.61
N ARG A 391 -23.62 -38.10 -52.38
CA ARG A 391 -22.66 -37.09 -51.91
C ARG A 391 -23.34 -36.06 -51.02
N GLY A 392 -22.68 -35.71 -49.91
CA GLY A 392 -22.99 -34.50 -49.12
C GLY A 392 -23.85 -34.74 -47.89
N ALA A 393 -23.25 -35.23 -46.80
CA ALA A 393 -23.84 -35.18 -45.47
C ALA A 393 -22.75 -34.74 -44.46
N PRO A 394 -23.05 -33.83 -43.52
CA PRO A 394 -22.05 -33.29 -42.59
C PRO A 394 -21.59 -34.38 -41.62
N ARG A 395 -20.29 -34.66 -41.61
CA ARG A 395 -19.65 -35.44 -40.55
C ARG A 395 -19.53 -34.54 -39.33
N SER A 396 -20.30 -34.80 -38.28
CA SER A 396 -20.04 -34.27 -36.95
C SER A 396 -18.78 -34.94 -36.39
N GLN A 397 -17.67 -34.22 -36.36
CA GLN A 397 -16.51 -34.59 -35.55
C GLN A 397 -16.74 -34.08 -34.13
N VAL A 398 -16.63 -34.98 -33.16
CA VAL A 398 -16.69 -34.67 -31.73
C VAL A 398 -15.27 -34.41 -31.25
N TYR A 399 -15.03 -33.25 -30.63
CA TYR A 399 -13.79 -32.94 -29.92
C TYR A 399 -14.09 -32.96 -28.42
N GLU A 400 -13.35 -33.78 -27.68
CA GLU A 400 -13.42 -33.87 -26.22
C GLU A 400 -12.50 -32.80 -25.62
N ILE A 401 -13.06 -31.81 -24.91
CA ILE A 401 -12.27 -30.75 -24.25
C ILE A 401 -12.37 -30.96 -22.75
N HIS A 402 -11.28 -31.44 -22.15
CA HIS A 402 -11.10 -31.45 -20.70
C HIS A 402 -10.81 -30.04 -20.19
N HIS A 403 -11.64 -29.53 -19.27
CA HIS A 403 -11.34 -28.28 -18.55
C HIS A 403 -10.65 -28.61 -17.22
N PRO A 404 -9.52 -27.95 -16.88
CA PRO A 404 -9.01 -27.95 -15.52
C PRO A 404 -9.92 -27.10 -14.61
N PRO A 405 -9.95 -27.36 -13.29
CA PRO A 405 -10.81 -26.61 -12.37
C PRO A 405 -10.34 -25.16 -12.28
N LYS A 406 -11.22 -24.20 -12.56
CA LYS A 406 -10.98 -22.77 -12.32
C LYS A 406 -11.72 -22.27 -11.06
N PRO A 407 -11.14 -21.28 -10.35
CA PRO A 407 -11.62 -20.71 -9.08
C PRO A 407 -12.79 -19.72 -9.28
N PRO A 408 -13.52 -19.35 -8.20
CA PRO A 408 -14.71 -18.51 -8.29
C PRO A 408 -14.36 -17.04 -8.61
N SER A 409 -15.24 -16.37 -9.37
CA SER A 409 -15.19 -14.94 -9.68
C SER A 409 -16.54 -14.30 -9.35
N PRO A 410 -16.57 -13.01 -8.93
CA PRO A 410 -17.58 -12.49 -8.02
C PRO A 410 -18.74 -11.83 -8.76
N LEU A 411 -19.95 -12.09 -8.26
CA LEU A 411 -21.22 -11.33 -8.33
C LEU A 411 -22.38 -12.28 -8.61
N GLU A 412 -22.93 -12.86 -7.55
CA GLU A 412 -24.26 -13.50 -7.55
C GLU A 412 -25.14 -12.81 -6.52
N ILE A 413 -26.01 -11.93 -7.03
CA ILE A 413 -27.19 -11.45 -6.31
C ILE A 413 -28.19 -12.63 -6.40
N ASP A 414 -28.59 -13.18 -5.26
CA ASP A 414 -29.68 -14.17 -5.06
C ASP A 414 -29.31 -15.68 -4.85
N GLY A 415 -28.04 -16.02 -4.61
CA GLY A 415 -27.67 -17.24 -3.86
C GLY A 415 -28.10 -18.62 -4.42
N GLN A 416 -28.47 -18.72 -5.70
CA GLN A 416 -28.74 -19.99 -6.37
C GLN A 416 -27.77 -20.22 -7.53
N GLU A 417 -26.97 -21.30 -7.42
CA GLU A 417 -26.02 -21.74 -8.44
C GLU A 417 -26.76 -22.13 -9.73
N ARG A 418 -26.60 -21.34 -10.79
CA ARG A 418 -27.14 -21.67 -12.13
C ARG A 418 -26.01 -22.13 -13.03
N SER A 419 -26.02 -23.41 -13.39
CA SER A 419 -25.09 -23.97 -14.38
C SER A 419 -25.28 -23.28 -15.73
N ARG A 420 -24.27 -22.54 -16.19
CA ARG A 420 -24.29 -21.89 -17.51
C ARG A 420 -23.69 -22.81 -18.55
N ILE A 421 -24.47 -23.21 -19.55
CA ILE A 421 -24.00 -23.96 -20.71
C ILE A 421 -23.83 -22.99 -21.87
N SER A 422 -22.60 -22.81 -22.34
CA SER A 422 -22.29 -22.01 -23.53
C SER A 422 -22.11 -22.93 -24.73
N VAL A 423 -22.93 -22.75 -25.77
CA VAL A 423 -22.84 -23.49 -27.03
C VAL A 423 -22.37 -22.54 -28.12
N THR A 424 -21.19 -22.81 -28.69
CA THR A 424 -20.67 -22.06 -29.84
C THR A 424 -20.89 -22.87 -31.11
N ILE A 425 -21.63 -22.32 -32.07
CA ILE A 425 -21.91 -22.96 -33.36
C ILE A 425 -21.03 -22.29 -34.41
N GLN A 426 -20.16 -23.05 -35.08
CA GLN A 426 -19.44 -22.57 -36.27
C GLN A 426 -20.11 -23.08 -37.54
N GLY A 427 -20.50 -22.15 -38.41
CA GLY A 427 -21.25 -22.40 -39.65
C GLY A 427 -22.60 -21.69 -39.68
N THR A 428 -23.42 -21.97 -40.70
CA THR A 428 -24.73 -21.33 -40.86
C THR A 428 -25.67 -21.73 -39.73
N PRO A 429 -26.32 -20.78 -39.04
CA PRO A 429 -27.12 -21.09 -37.86
C PRO A 429 -28.33 -21.97 -38.19
N PRO A 430 -28.63 -22.98 -37.34
CA PRO A 430 -29.78 -23.85 -37.55
C PRO A 430 -31.09 -23.08 -37.31
N ARG A 431 -32.15 -23.44 -38.03
CA ARG A 431 -33.45 -22.73 -37.93
C ARG A 431 -34.15 -22.93 -36.58
N HIS A 432 -33.84 -23.99 -35.82
CA HIS A 432 -34.36 -24.24 -34.48
C HIS A 432 -33.30 -24.93 -33.59
N LEU A 433 -33.20 -24.49 -32.33
CA LEU A 433 -32.48 -25.19 -31.26
C LEU A 433 -33.50 -25.62 -30.19
N GLY A 434 -33.51 -26.90 -29.84
CA GLY A 434 -34.33 -27.44 -28.77
C GLY A 434 -33.46 -28.06 -27.68
N PHE A 435 -33.79 -27.79 -26.42
CA PHE A 435 -33.16 -28.42 -25.25
C PHE A 435 -34.20 -29.31 -24.58
N GLN A 436 -33.87 -30.59 -24.37
CA GLN A 436 -34.73 -31.52 -23.62
C GLN A 436 -33.93 -32.06 -22.44
N ALA A 437 -34.31 -31.66 -21.23
CA ALA A 437 -33.84 -32.30 -20.00
C ALA A 437 -34.67 -33.57 -19.76
N ARG A 438 -34.01 -34.67 -19.41
CA ARG A 438 -34.67 -35.84 -18.81
C ARG A 438 -34.09 -36.03 -17.42
N PHE A 439 -34.98 -36.21 -16.45
CA PHE A 439 -34.64 -36.53 -15.07
C PHE A 439 -34.41 -38.03 -14.91
#